data_AF-Q4T9B2-F1
#
_entry.id   AF-Q4T9B2-F1
#
_cell.length_a   1.000
_cell.length_b   1.000
_cell.length_c   1.000
_cell.angle_alpha   90.00
_cell.angle_beta   90.00
_cell.angle_gamma   90.00
#
_symmetry.space_group_name_H-M   'P 1'
#
loop_
_entity.id
_entity.type
_entity.pdbx_description
1 polymer ?
#
loop_
_entity_poly.entity_id
_entity_poly.type
_entity_poly.pdbx_seq_one_letter_code
_entity_poly.pdbx_strand_id
1 'polypeptide(L)'
;QAEDIRASIDKIDESVAEIKKLYSTILSAPTSDQKVHDDVETTTNEIKKAANNARNKLKTIERQLESNTDERASADLRIRKSQHAILAKKFVEVMTKYNEA
;
A
#
# COMPACT_ATOMS: atom_id res chain seq x y z
N GLN A 1 14.94 1.81 -1.95
CA GLN A 1 14.01 2.38 -0.94
C GLN A 1 12.74 2.94 -1.57
N ALA A 2 12.79 4.02 -2.36
CA ALA A 2 11.59 4.58 -3.00
C ALA A 2 10.93 3.57 -3.97
N GLU A 3 11.72 2.91 -4.83
CA GLU A 3 11.22 1.85 -5.73
C GLU A 3 10.61 0.67 -4.96
N ASP A 4 11.21 0.23 -3.86
CA ASP A 4 10.66 -0.86 -3.06
C ASP A 4 9.31 -0.50 -2.42
N ILE A 5 9.12 0.79 -2.07
CA ILE A 5 7.83 1.29 -1.57
C ILE A 5 6.83 1.34 -2.72
N ARG A 6 7.22 1.81 -3.91
CA ARG A 6 6.35 1.80 -5.10
C ARG A 6 5.88 0.40 -5.43
N ALA A 7 6.80 -0.56 -5.54
CA ALA A 7 6.47 -1.95 -5.81
C ALA A 7 5.56 -2.56 -4.73
N SER A 8 5.75 -2.18 -3.45
CA SER A 8 4.85 -2.61 -2.38
C SER A 8 3.46 -2.01 -2.53
N ILE A 9 3.34 -0.72 -2.91
CA ILE A 9 2.06 -0.05 -3.15
C ILE A 9 1.35 -0.63 -4.37
N ASP A 10 2.07 -0.88 -5.46
CA ASP A 10 1.52 -1.46 -6.68
C ASP A 10 1.00 -2.87 -6.43
N LYS A 11 1.76 -3.69 -5.67
CA LYS A 11 1.28 -5.01 -5.24
C LYS A 11 0.00 -4.91 -4.40
N ILE A 12 -0.13 -3.93 -3.51
CA ILE A 12 -1.36 -3.74 -2.74
C ILE A 12 -2.52 -3.39 -3.69
N ASP A 13 -2.34 -2.48 -4.64
CA ASP A 13 -3.39 -2.07 -5.58
C ASP A 13 -3.87 -3.26 -6.43
N GLU A 14 -2.95 -4.11 -6.88
CA GLU A 14 -3.27 -5.37 -7.59
C GLU A 14 -4.09 -6.32 -6.71
N SER A 15 -3.64 -6.58 -5.48
CA SER A 15 -4.37 -7.46 -4.55
C SER A 15 -5.75 -6.88 -4.16
N VAL A 16 -5.90 -5.55 -4.11
CA VAL A 16 -7.19 -4.88 -3.88
C VAL A 16 -8.12 -5.05 -5.08
N ALA A 17 -7.60 -5.05 -6.31
CA ALA A 17 -8.43 -5.36 -7.47
C ALA A 17 -8.89 -6.83 -7.44
N GLU A 18 -8.02 -7.75 -7.03
CA GLU A 18 -8.34 -9.17 -6.90
C GLU A 18 -9.39 -9.44 -5.82
N ILE A 19 -9.26 -8.83 -4.63
CA ILE A 19 -10.24 -9.05 -3.55
C ILE A 19 -11.65 -8.57 -3.94
N LYS A 20 -11.76 -7.47 -4.69
CA LYS A 20 -13.04 -6.99 -5.24
C LYS A 20 -13.67 -8.02 -6.18
N LYS A 21 -12.87 -8.67 -7.02
CA LYS A 21 -13.34 -9.74 -7.92
C LYS A 21 -13.79 -10.98 -7.13
N LEU A 22 -13.05 -11.36 -6.09
CA LEU A 22 -13.42 -12.47 -5.23
C LEU A 22 -14.73 -12.19 -4.48
N TYR A 23 -14.90 -10.99 -3.91
CA TYR A 23 -16.17 -10.59 -3.29
C TYR A 23 -17.34 -10.58 -4.28
N SER A 24 -17.15 -10.04 -5.48
CA SER A 24 -18.17 -10.10 -6.53
C SER A 24 -18.55 -11.55 -6.87
N THR A 25 -17.58 -12.47 -6.88
CA THR A 25 -17.82 -13.88 -7.15
C THR A 25 -18.68 -14.51 -6.06
N ILE A 26 -18.31 -14.30 -4.78
CA ILE A 26 -19.06 -14.78 -3.62
C ILE A 26 -20.51 -14.27 -3.63
N LEU A 27 -20.70 -12.97 -3.89
CA LEU A 27 -22.02 -12.34 -3.89
C LEU A 27 -22.92 -12.80 -5.06
N SER A 28 -22.31 -13.20 -6.18
CA SER A 28 -23.03 -13.66 -7.37
C SER A 28 -23.31 -15.18 -7.39
N ALA A 29 -22.60 -15.95 -6.56
CA ALA A 29 -22.71 -17.39 -6.55
C ALA A 29 -24.00 -17.85 -5.82
N PRO A 30 -24.77 -18.79 -6.39
CA PRO A 30 -25.98 -19.31 -5.74
C PRO A 30 -25.67 -20.18 -4.51
N THR A 31 -24.42 -20.60 -4.35
CA THR A 31 -23.91 -21.42 -3.24
C THR A 31 -22.49 -20.96 -2.88
N SER A 32 -22.10 -21.09 -1.61
CA SER A 32 -20.74 -20.78 -1.15
C SER A 32 -19.71 -21.75 -1.74
N ASP A 33 -18.57 -21.21 -2.17
CA ASP A 33 -17.39 -21.95 -2.62
C ASP A 33 -16.25 -21.74 -1.61
N GLN A 34 -15.90 -22.79 -0.87
CA GLN A 34 -14.85 -22.74 0.15
C GLN A 34 -13.52 -22.27 -0.42
N LYS A 35 -13.19 -22.64 -1.67
CA LYS A 35 -11.94 -22.22 -2.30
C LYS A 35 -11.89 -20.69 -2.46
N VAL A 36 -13.00 -20.07 -2.83
CA VAL A 36 -13.07 -18.61 -2.99
C VAL A 36 -12.93 -17.90 -1.64
N HIS A 37 -13.44 -18.50 -0.55
CA HIS A 37 -13.23 -17.99 0.81
C HIS A 37 -11.75 -18.06 1.23
N ASP A 38 -11.07 -19.17 0.95
CA ASP A 38 -9.64 -19.34 1.25
C ASP A 38 -8.78 -18.36 0.43
N ASP A 39 -9.15 -18.11 -0.83
CA ASP A 39 -8.51 -17.12 -1.72
C ASP A 39 -8.69 -15.69 -1.17
N VAL A 40 -9.86 -15.35 -0.60
CA VAL A 40 -10.11 -14.06 0.07
C VAL A 40 -9.22 -13.89 1.31
N GLU A 41 -9.13 -14.91 2.15
CA GLU A 41 -8.30 -14.85 3.36
C GLU A 41 -6.82 -14.67 3.00
N THR A 42 -6.34 -15.44 2.02
CA THR A 42 -4.97 -15.35 1.52
C THR A 42 -4.67 -13.95 1.00
N THR A 43 -5.53 -13.42 0.12
CA THR A 43 -5.37 -12.08 -0.47
C THR A 43 -5.39 -11.00 0.61
N THR A 44 -6.28 -11.10 1.60
CA THR A 44 -6.36 -10.17 2.73
C THR A 44 -5.06 -10.16 3.54
N ASN A 45 -4.48 -11.33 3.80
CA ASN A 45 -3.23 -11.45 4.54
C ASN A 45 -2.04 -10.88 3.76
N GLU A 46 -2.02 -11.06 2.43
CA GLU A 46 -1.01 -10.43 1.57
C GLU A 46 -1.09 -8.91 1.59
N ILE A 47 -2.31 -8.34 1.48
CA ILE A 47 -2.55 -6.90 1.59
C ILE A 47 -2.03 -6.37 2.92
N LYS A 48 -2.40 -7.00 4.04
CA LYS A 48 -1.95 -6.59 5.39
C LYS A 48 -0.42 -6.58 5.49
N LYS A 49 0.25 -7.62 4.98
CA LYS A 49 1.71 -7.75 5.03
C LYS A 49 2.39 -6.68 4.19
N ALA A 50 1.94 -6.48 2.95
CA ALA A 50 2.48 -5.47 2.04
C ALA A 50 2.25 -4.05 2.57
N ALA A 51 1.06 -3.78 3.12
CA ALA A 51 0.71 -2.48 3.70
C ALA A 51 1.60 -2.13 4.91
N ASN A 52 1.83 -3.09 5.80
CA ASN A 52 2.74 -2.88 6.94
C ASN A 52 4.19 -2.62 6.48
N ASN A 53 4.66 -3.32 5.44
CA ASN A 53 5.99 -3.10 4.88
C ASN A 53 6.12 -1.68 4.31
N ALA A 54 5.17 -1.26 3.46
CA ALA A 54 5.14 0.08 2.89
C ALA A 54 5.09 1.17 3.97
N ARG A 55 4.20 1.00 4.97
CA ARG A 55 4.05 1.93 6.11
C ARG A 55 5.35 2.08 6.91
N ASN A 56 6.00 0.98 7.24
CA ASN A 56 7.24 1.00 8.02
C ASN A 56 8.36 1.72 7.25
N LYS A 57 8.51 1.45 5.96
CA LYS A 57 9.51 2.11 5.11
C LYS A 57 9.24 3.61 4.95
N LEU A 58 7.98 4.01 4.75
CA LEU A 58 7.58 5.42 4.72
C LEU A 58 7.95 6.12 6.03
N LYS A 59 7.61 5.52 7.18
CA LYS A 59 7.93 6.05 8.51
C LYS A 59 9.45 6.17 8.75
N THR A 60 10.24 5.24 8.23
CA THR A 60 11.71 5.34 8.29
C THR A 60 12.21 6.54 7.49
N ILE A 61 11.68 6.77 6.29
CA ILE A 61 12.06 7.93 5.46
C ILE A 61 11.65 9.23 6.15
N GLU A 62 10.43 9.31 6.69
CA GLU A 62 9.93 10.47 7.44
C GLU A 62 10.90 10.87 8.57
N ARG A 63 11.29 9.93 9.42
CA ARG A 63 12.26 10.17 10.51
C ARG A 63 13.63 10.67 10.00
N GLN A 64 14.11 10.13 8.88
CA GLN A 64 15.36 10.58 8.27
C GLN A 64 15.28 12.00 7.70
N LEU A 65 14.09 12.41 7.24
CA LEU A 65 13.83 13.76 6.75
C LEU A 65 13.67 14.77 7.89
N GLU A 66 13.13 14.34 9.03
CA GLU A 66 13.00 15.15 10.26
C GLU A 66 14.35 15.39 10.95
N SER A 67 15.24 14.39 10.96
CA SER A 67 16.56 14.52 11.59
C SER A 67 17.54 15.40 10.81
N ASN A 68 17.27 15.65 9.52
CA ASN A 68 18.06 16.55 8.67
C ASN A 68 17.48 17.97 8.70
N THR A 69 17.77 18.71 9.77
CA THR A 69 17.31 20.09 9.99
C THR A 69 18.24 21.16 9.41
N ASP A 70 19.31 20.77 8.71
CA ASP A 70 20.29 21.70 8.15
C ASP A 70 19.61 22.68 7.16
N GLU A 71 19.40 23.92 7.61
CA GLU A 71 18.48 24.91 7.02
C GLU A 71 18.93 25.41 5.63
N ARG A 72 20.16 25.08 5.21
CA ARG A 72 20.60 25.23 3.81
C ARG A 72 20.06 24.06 2.99
N ALA A 73 18.74 24.00 2.84
CA ALA A 73 18.04 22.91 2.15
C ALA A 73 18.67 22.63 0.78
N SER A 74 19.51 21.59 0.72
CA SER A 74 20.03 21.03 -0.53
C SER A 74 18.84 20.67 -1.41
N ALA A 75 18.98 20.88 -2.73
CA ALA A 75 17.96 20.47 -3.69
C ALA A 75 17.56 18.99 -3.50
N ASP A 76 18.51 18.16 -3.06
CA ASP A 76 18.29 16.75 -2.73
C ASP A 76 17.27 16.54 -1.60
N LEU A 77 17.34 17.33 -0.52
CA LEU A 77 16.39 17.23 0.60
C LEU A 77 14.96 17.56 0.14
N ARG A 78 14.80 18.57 -0.72
CA ARG A 78 13.48 18.90 -1.31
C ARG A 78 12.95 17.80 -2.21
N ILE A 79 13.82 17.20 -3.03
CA ILE A 79 13.46 16.08 -3.91
C ILE A 79 13.00 14.89 -3.05
N ARG A 80 13.74 14.52 -2.00
CA ARG A 80 13.37 13.41 -1.11
C ARG A 80 12.07 13.66 -0.35
N LYS A 81 11.84 14.89 0.14
CA LYS A 81 10.56 15.30 0.76
C LYS A 81 9.39 15.17 -0.21
N SER A 82 9.56 15.65 -1.44
CA SER A 82 8.53 15.55 -2.49
C SER A 82 8.23 14.09 -2.84
N GLN A 83 9.26 13.26 -3.03
CA GLN A 83 9.09 11.83 -3.29
C GLN A 83 8.35 11.12 -2.15
N HIS A 84 8.72 11.38 -0.90
CA HIS A 84 8.03 10.83 0.26
C HIS A 84 6.54 11.20 0.27
N ALA A 85 6.21 12.49 0.06
CA ALA A 85 4.83 12.96 0.02
C ALA A 85 4.00 12.28 -1.08
N ILE A 86 4.57 12.11 -2.28
CA ILE A 86 3.90 11.41 -3.39
C ILE A 86 3.63 9.95 -3.04
N LEU A 87 4.63 9.25 -2.47
CA LEU A 87 4.47 7.85 -2.09
C LEU A 87 3.47 7.66 -0.94
N ALA A 88 3.50 8.53 0.06
CA ALA A 88 2.55 8.53 1.17
C ALA A 88 1.11 8.75 0.66
N LYS A 89 0.92 9.71 -0.26
CA LYS A 89 -0.37 9.95 -0.90
C LYS A 89 -0.87 8.72 -1.65
N LYS A 90 -0.05 8.13 -2.52
CA LYS A 90 -0.42 6.92 -3.28
C LYS A 90 -0.74 5.73 -2.37
N PHE A 91 0.02 5.57 -1.29
CA PHE A 91 -0.26 4.54 -0.29
C PHE A 91 -1.64 4.73 0.36
N VAL A 92 -1.97 5.96 0.79
CA VAL A 92 -3.28 6.26 1.37
C VAL A 92 -4.40 6.02 0.36
N GLU A 93 -4.24 6.45 -0.90
CA GLU A 93 -5.24 6.22 -1.96
C GLU A 93 -5.55 4.72 -2.13
N VAL A 94 -4.52 3.88 -2.21
CA VAL A 94 -4.72 2.42 -2.34
C VAL A 94 -5.36 1.81 -1.09
N MET A 95 -4.97 2.25 0.11
CA MET A 95 -5.58 1.77 1.35
C MET A 95 -7.03 2.23 1.51
N THR A 96 -7.39 3.41 1.02
CA THR A 96 -8.78 3.86 0.95
C THR A 96 -9.58 2.98 0.01
N LYS A 97 -9.08 2.70 -1.21
CA LYS A 97 -9.74 1.77 -2.15
C LYS A 97 -9.97 0.38 -1.57
N TYR A 98 -9.06 -0.10 -0.72
CA TYR A 98 -9.19 -1.37 0.00
C TYR A 98 -10.31 -1.31 1.05
N ASN A 99 -10.41 -0.23 1.82
CA ASN A 99 -11.45 -0.08 2.83
C ASN A 99 -12.85 0.11 2.22
N GLU A 100 -12.90 0.56 0.96
CA GLU A 100 -14.13 0.70 0.16
C GLU A 100 -14.44 -0.55 -0.69
N ALA A 101 -13.60 -1.59 -0.63
CA ALA A 101 -13.79 -2.85 -1.34
C ALA A 101 -14.79 -3.77 -0.64
#